data_AF-A0A9D3VHH4-F1
#
_entry.id   AF-A0A9D3VHH4-F1
#
_cell.length_a   1.000
_cell.length_b   1.000
_cell.length_c   1.000
_cell.angle_alpha   90.00
_cell.angle_beta   90.00
_cell.angle_gamma   90.00
#
_symmetry.space_group_name_H-M   'P 1'
#
loop_
_entity.id
_entity.type
_entity.pdbx_description
1 polymer ?
#
loop_
_entity_poly.entity_id
_entity_poly.type
_entity_poly.pdbx_seq_one_letter_code
_entity_poly.pdbx_strand_id
1 'polypeptide(L)'
;MNTDRPTLHLVYKVWDEMIEKVKTTIYRHEGKKGDERSIFYEVVYDILIDRWTKNSTPLHCIAHSLNPRYYCSDWLTEVPNYLPPYKDVEISKERNKCLRIHLPSTEERKVVSQEFARFLGALDDFWFI
;
A
#
# COMPACT_ATOMS: atom_id res chain seq x y z
N MET A 1 -19.63 0.88 11.74
CA MET A 1 -19.40 -0.47 11.16
C MET A 1 -18.14 -0.42 10.30
N ASN A 2 -17.16 -1.27 10.57
CA ASN A 2 -15.75 -1.07 10.22
C ASN A 2 -15.36 -1.91 8.99
N THR A 3 -15.57 -1.36 7.80
CA THR A 3 -15.33 -2.04 6.50
C THR A 3 -13.95 -1.80 5.88
N ASP A 4 -13.00 -1.19 6.60
CA ASP A 4 -11.62 -1.00 6.12
C ASP A 4 -10.73 -2.26 6.25
N ARG A 5 -11.20 -3.27 6.97
CA ARG A 5 -10.44 -4.50 7.25
C ARG A 5 -10.41 -5.62 6.18
N PRO A 6 -11.12 -5.63 5.03
CA PRO A 6 -11.07 -6.80 4.13
C PRO A 6 -9.90 -6.82 3.13
N THR A 7 -9.43 -5.68 2.63
CA THR A 7 -8.50 -5.68 1.47
C THR A 7 -7.06 -5.87 1.89
N LEU A 8 -6.62 -5.18 2.95
CA LEU A 8 -5.22 -5.22 3.35
C LEU A 8 -4.83 -6.54 4.01
N HIS A 9 -5.74 -7.11 4.83
CA HIS A 9 -5.54 -8.45 5.38
C HIS A 9 -5.36 -9.49 4.28
N LEU A 10 -6.07 -9.34 3.15
CA LEU A 10 -5.91 -10.21 2.00
C LEU A 10 -4.53 -10.03 1.33
N VAL A 11 -4.03 -8.80 1.21
CA VAL A 11 -2.68 -8.56 0.64
C VAL A 11 -1.60 -9.19 1.53
N TYR A 12 -1.67 -9.01 2.86
CA TYR A 12 -0.74 -9.68 3.78
C TYR A 12 -0.84 -11.20 3.70
N LYS A 13 -2.06 -11.75 3.64
CA LYS A 13 -2.27 -13.19 3.47
C LYS A 13 -1.65 -13.71 2.18
N VAL A 14 -1.85 -13.03 1.06
CA VAL A 14 -1.27 -13.41 -0.24
C VAL A 14 0.26 -13.30 -0.21
N TRP A 15 0.81 -12.31 0.49
CA TRP A 15 2.24 -12.16 0.68
C TRP A 15 2.84 -13.32 1.50
N ASP A 16 2.23 -13.67 2.62
CA ASP A 16 2.66 -14.79 3.47
C ASP A 16 2.59 -16.12 2.71
N GLU A 17 1.50 -16.36 1.96
CA GLU A 17 1.35 -17.54 1.11
C GLU A 17 2.42 -17.61 0.00
N MET A 18 2.83 -16.46 -0.55
CA MET A 18 3.90 -16.38 -1.55
C MET A 18 5.26 -16.71 -0.93
N ILE A 19 5.59 -16.16 0.24
CA ILE A 19 6.83 -16.47 0.96
C ILE A 19 6.93 -17.98 1.26
N GLU A 20 5.86 -18.60 1.76
CA GLU A 20 5.86 -20.03 2.07
C GLU A 20 6.03 -20.91 0.83
N LYS A 21 5.44 -20.51 -0.32
CA LYS A 21 5.64 -21.21 -1.60
C LYS A 21 7.08 -21.10 -2.09
N VAL A 22 7.70 -19.93 -1.95
CA VAL A 22 9.11 -19.70 -2.29
C VAL A 22 10.01 -20.57 -1.41
N LYS A 23 9.78 -20.56 -0.09
CA LYS A 23 10.50 -21.41 0.88
C LYS A 23 10.41 -22.88 0.50
N THR A 24 9.20 -23.38 0.30
CA THR A 24 8.93 -24.79 -0.05
C THR A 24 9.65 -25.20 -1.34
N THR A 25 9.64 -24.34 -2.34
CA THR A 25 10.29 -24.61 -3.64
C THR A 25 11.80 -24.70 -3.48
N ILE A 26 12.42 -23.77 -2.74
CA ILE A 26 13.86 -23.74 -2.48
C ILE A 26 14.28 -24.95 -1.66
N TYR A 27 13.58 -25.25 -0.57
CA TYR A 27 13.93 -26.35 0.33
C TYR A 27 13.84 -27.70 -0.39
N ARG A 28 12.81 -27.89 -1.22
CA ARG A 28 12.68 -29.08 -2.05
C ARG A 28 13.86 -29.22 -3.03
N HIS A 29 14.30 -28.12 -3.62
CA HIS A 29 15.44 -28.12 -4.54
C HIS A 29 16.78 -28.42 -3.83
N GLU A 30 16.97 -27.90 -2.62
CA GLU A 30 18.17 -28.12 -1.81
C GLU A 30 18.16 -29.45 -1.03
N GLY A 31 17.06 -30.22 -1.08
CA GLY A 31 16.89 -31.45 -0.31
C GLY A 31 16.75 -31.21 1.21
N LYS A 32 16.34 -30.01 1.60
CA LYS A 32 16.23 -29.55 2.99
C LYS A 32 14.91 -29.98 3.63
N LYS A 33 14.96 -30.41 4.89
CA LYS A 33 13.81 -30.69 5.76
C LYS A 33 13.49 -29.48 6.64
N GLY A 34 12.27 -29.40 7.14
CA GLY A 34 11.58 -28.16 7.54
C GLY A 34 12.39 -27.13 8.36
N ASP A 35 13.21 -27.60 9.30
CA ASP A 35 13.98 -26.82 10.26
C ASP A 35 15.48 -26.70 9.89
N GLU A 36 15.89 -27.27 8.76
CA GLU A 36 17.24 -27.08 8.24
C GLU A 36 17.44 -25.67 7.69
N ARG A 37 18.60 -25.09 7.98
CA ARG A 37 19.00 -23.78 7.46
C ARG A 37 19.32 -23.86 5.97
N SER A 38 18.85 -22.85 5.24
CA SER A 38 19.18 -22.57 3.83
C SER A 38 19.68 -21.14 3.70
N ILE A 39 20.96 -20.98 3.36
CA ILE A 39 21.58 -19.65 3.16
C ILE A 39 20.94 -18.95 1.96
N PHE A 40 20.61 -19.71 0.91
CA PHE A 40 19.95 -19.15 -0.27
C PHE A 40 18.55 -18.61 0.07
N TYR A 41 17.75 -19.39 0.82
CA TYR A 41 16.44 -18.91 1.27
C TYR A 41 16.55 -17.68 2.17
N GLU A 42 17.51 -17.61 3.08
CA GLU A 42 17.70 -16.44 3.95
C GLU A 42 17.98 -15.16 3.15
N VAL A 43 18.90 -15.23 2.18
CA VAL A 43 19.18 -14.08 1.30
C VAL A 43 17.94 -13.69 0.49
N VAL A 44 17.20 -14.67 -0.05
CA VAL A 44 15.96 -14.40 -0.80
C VAL A 44 14.89 -13.78 0.12
N TYR A 45 14.72 -14.30 1.32
CA TYR A 45 13.77 -13.81 2.31
C TYR A 45 14.08 -12.36 2.69
N ASP A 46 15.34 -12.04 2.97
CA ASP A 46 15.75 -10.67 3.28
C ASP A 46 15.45 -9.69 2.13
N ILE A 47 15.71 -10.10 0.88
CA ILE A 47 15.37 -9.29 -0.30
C ILE A 47 13.85 -9.07 -0.40
N LEU A 48 13.05 -10.12 -0.18
CA LEU A 48 11.59 -10.04 -0.23
C LEU A 48 11.03 -9.11 0.85
N ILE A 49 11.50 -9.26 2.09
CA ILE A 49 11.10 -8.42 3.22
C ILE A 49 11.54 -6.98 3.03
N ASP A 50 12.78 -6.72 2.61
CA ASP A 50 13.26 -5.37 2.33
C ASP A 50 12.42 -4.70 1.23
N ARG A 51 12.10 -5.43 0.15
CA ARG A 51 11.25 -4.91 -0.93
C ARG A 51 9.83 -4.64 -0.45
N TRP A 52 9.24 -5.53 0.33
CA TRP A 52 7.90 -5.38 0.88
C TRP A 52 7.82 -4.20 1.85
N THR A 53 8.71 -4.13 2.83
CA THR A 53 8.75 -3.04 3.81
C THR A 53 8.94 -1.68 3.15
N LYS A 54 9.84 -1.57 2.16
CA LYS A 54 10.07 -0.33 1.40
C LYS A 54 8.84 0.18 0.65
N ASN A 55 7.95 -0.71 0.20
CA ASN A 55 6.79 -0.33 -0.61
C ASN A 55 5.46 -0.39 0.15
N SER A 56 5.39 -1.12 1.26
CA SER A 56 4.15 -1.32 2.03
C SER A 56 3.57 0.02 2.49
N THR A 57 4.32 0.84 3.23
CA THR A 57 3.87 2.17 3.68
C THR A 57 3.48 3.10 2.53
N PRO A 58 4.29 3.29 1.48
CA PRO A 58 3.88 4.06 0.29
C PRO A 58 2.57 3.57 -0.36
N LEU A 59 2.39 2.24 -0.50
CA LEU A 59 1.19 1.65 -1.08
C LEU A 59 -0.03 1.85 -0.17
N HIS A 60 0.14 1.69 1.15
CA HIS A 60 -0.90 2.00 2.13
C HIS A 60 -1.36 3.45 2.01
N CYS A 61 -0.43 4.40 1.90
CA CYS A 61 -0.76 5.81 1.74
C CYS A 61 -1.47 6.11 0.42
N ILE A 62 -1.16 5.41 -0.68
CA ILE A 62 -1.96 5.50 -1.93
C ILE A 62 -3.38 4.98 -1.69
N ALA A 63 -3.53 3.76 -1.18
CA ALA A 63 -4.85 3.14 -0.99
C ALA A 63 -5.72 3.99 -0.06
N HIS A 64 -5.11 4.51 1.00
CA HIS A 64 -5.74 5.42 1.94
C HIS A 64 -6.15 6.74 1.26
N SER A 65 -5.28 7.36 0.46
CA SER A 65 -5.62 8.60 -0.27
C SER A 65 -6.68 8.40 -1.36
N LEU A 66 -6.97 7.17 -1.79
CA LEU A 66 -7.97 6.87 -2.80
C LEU A 66 -9.32 6.45 -2.22
N ASN A 67 -9.46 6.36 -0.90
CA ASN A 67 -10.71 5.98 -0.25
C ASN A 67 -11.58 7.23 0.00
N PRO A 68 -12.72 7.39 -0.72
CA PRO A 68 -13.62 8.54 -0.57
C PRO A 68 -14.10 8.79 0.86
N ARG A 69 -14.19 7.74 1.67
CA ARG A 69 -14.68 7.80 3.05
C ARG A 69 -13.88 8.75 3.92
N TYR A 70 -12.56 8.83 3.73
CA TYR A 70 -11.69 9.68 4.57
C TYR A 70 -11.76 11.17 4.22
N TYR A 71 -12.60 11.53 3.25
CA TYR A 71 -12.90 12.90 2.86
C TYR A 71 -14.30 13.34 3.33
N CYS A 72 -15.12 12.40 3.83
CA CYS A 72 -16.48 12.67 4.27
C CYS A 72 -16.49 13.46 5.60
N SER A 73 -17.29 14.53 5.65
CA SER A 73 -17.46 15.38 6.84
C SER A 73 -17.90 14.59 8.06
N ASP A 74 -18.87 13.69 7.88
CA ASP A 74 -19.46 12.91 8.98
C ASP A 74 -18.38 12.05 9.64
N TRP A 75 -17.55 11.40 8.83
CA TRP A 75 -16.43 10.59 9.32
C TRP A 75 -15.33 11.45 9.98
N LEU A 76 -15.00 12.62 9.41
CA LEU A 76 -14.02 13.53 9.98
C LEU A 76 -14.47 14.13 11.33
N THR A 77 -15.78 14.29 11.54
CA THR A 77 -16.32 14.77 12.82
C THR A 77 -16.27 13.70 13.92
N GLU A 78 -16.31 12.42 13.56
CA GLU A 78 -16.21 11.29 14.49
C GLU A 78 -14.79 11.07 15.03
N VAL A 79 -13.76 11.58 14.35
CA VAL A 79 -12.34 11.37 14.72
C VAL A 79 -11.63 12.72 14.93
N PRO A 80 -11.57 13.22 16.18
CA PRO A 80 -10.91 14.49 16.49
C PRO A 80 -9.44 14.50 16.04
N ASN A 81 -9.00 15.62 15.47
CA ASN A 81 -7.65 15.84 14.92
C ASN A 81 -7.29 15.02 13.66
N TYR A 82 -8.24 14.27 13.08
CA TYR A 82 -7.97 13.59 11.83
C TYR A 82 -7.94 14.58 10.67
N LEU A 83 -6.88 14.52 9.86
CA LEU A 83 -6.76 15.31 8.65
C LEU A 83 -7.18 14.46 7.46
N PRO A 84 -7.95 15.01 6.50
CA PRO A 84 -8.20 14.30 5.26
C PRO A 84 -6.86 14.02 4.57
N PRO A 85 -6.72 12.92 3.81
CA PRO A 85 -5.42 12.41 3.36
C PRO A 85 -4.56 13.41 2.55
N TYR A 86 -5.19 14.40 1.91
CA TYR A 86 -4.49 15.46 1.15
C TYR A 86 -3.88 16.55 2.04
N LYS A 87 -4.37 16.73 3.27
CA LYS A 87 -3.82 17.67 4.27
C LYS A 87 -2.77 17.03 5.17
N ASP A 88 -2.75 15.70 5.24
CA ASP A 88 -1.70 14.96 5.94
C ASP A 88 -0.40 14.92 5.12
N VAL A 89 0.65 15.52 5.69
CA VAL A 89 1.96 15.67 5.05
C VAL A 89 2.68 14.33 4.91
N GLU A 90 2.58 13.44 5.91
CA GLU A 90 3.24 12.14 5.89
C GLU A 90 2.59 11.22 4.86
N ILE A 91 1.26 11.16 4.85
CA ILE A 91 0.49 10.41 3.86
C ILE A 91 0.79 10.92 2.45
N SER A 92 0.81 12.24 2.25
CA SER A 92 1.13 12.83 0.95
C SER A 92 2.56 12.56 0.50
N LYS A 93 3.53 12.58 1.42
CA LYS A 93 4.93 12.28 1.13
C LYS A 93 5.13 10.83 0.69
N GLU A 94 4.55 9.87 1.43
CA GLU A 94 4.67 8.45 1.11
C GLU A 94 3.87 8.07 -0.15
N ARG A 95 2.69 8.67 -0.37
CA ARG A 95 1.96 8.57 -1.65
C ARG A 95 2.83 9.01 -2.82
N ASN A 96 3.43 10.20 -2.73
CA ASN A 96 4.26 10.75 -3.80
C ASN A 96 5.52 9.90 -4.03
N LYS A 97 6.10 9.34 -2.96
CA LYS A 97 7.21 8.39 -3.05
C LYS A 97 6.79 7.13 -3.81
N CYS A 98 5.61 6.58 -3.55
CA CYS A 98 5.06 5.45 -4.28
C CYS A 98 4.91 5.76 -5.78
N LEU A 99 4.31 6.91 -6.12
CA LEU A 99 4.17 7.34 -7.52
C LEU A 99 5.52 7.50 -8.22
N ARG A 100 6.55 8.02 -7.54
CA ARG A 100 7.90 8.12 -8.12
C ARG A 100 8.56 6.77 -8.39
N ILE A 101 8.29 5.77 -7.56
CA ILE A 101 8.84 4.42 -7.73
C ILE A 101 8.22 3.73 -8.96
N HIS A 102 6.92 3.95 -9.20
CA HIS A 102 6.18 3.25 -10.26
C HIS A 102 6.04 4.03 -11.57
N LEU A 103 6.14 5.36 -11.53
CA LEU A 103 6.03 6.26 -12.68
C LEU A 103 7.32 7.09 -12.82
N PRO A 104 8.36 6.55 -13.47
CA PRO A 104 9.62 7.27 -13.65
C PRO A 104 9.45 8.49 -14.58
N SER A 105 8.50 8.43 -15.52
CA SER A 105 8.16 9.54 -16.42
C SER A 105 7.60 10.74 -15.65
N THR A 106 8.10 11.93 -15.97
CA THR A 106 7.61 13.17 -15.34
C THR A 106 6.27 13.58 -15.92
N GLU A 107 6.04 13.30 -17.20
CA GLU A 107 4.81 13.58 -17.93
C GLU A 107 3.66 12.71 -17.39
N GLU A 108 3.90 11.41 -17.20
CA GLU A 108 2.90 10.51 -16.59
C GLU A 108 2.56 10.92 -15.16
N ARG A 109 3.56 11.33 -14.37
CA ARG A 109 3.33 11.84 -13.00
C ARG A 109 2.49 13.11 -12.99
N LYS A 110 2.64 14.00 -13.98
CA LYS A 110 1.80 15.20 -14.11
C LYS A 110 0.35 14.81 -14.42
N VAL A 111 0.13 13.90 -15.36
CA VAL A 111 -1.22 13.40 -15.70
C VAL A 111 -1.89 12.77 -14.49
N VAL A 112 -1.20 11.86 -13.79
CA VAL A 112 -1.76 11.22 -12.59
C VAL A 112 -2.04 12.24 -11.49
N SER A 113 -1.19 13.25 -11.31
CA SER A 113 -1.46 14.33 -10.35
C SER A 113 -2.69 15.16 -10.71
N GLN A 114 -2.92 15.43 -11.99
CA GLN A 114 -4.11 16.12 -12.48
C GLN A 114 -5.37 15.28 -12.26
N GLU A 115 -5.34 13.98 -12.56
CA GLU A 115 -6.45 13.06 -12.27
C GLU A 115 -6.72 12.95 -10.78
N PHE A 116 -5.68 12.95 -9.94
CA PHE A 116 -5.85 12.95 -8.49
C PHE A 116 -6.56 14.23 -8.02
N ALA A 117 -6.20 15.39 -8.57
CA ALA A 117 -6.88 16.65 -8.26
C ALA A 117 -8.34 16.64 -8.72
N ARG A 118 -8.64 16.06 -9.89
CA ARG A 118 -10.02 15.87 -10.37
C ARG A 118 -10.82 14.94 -9.47
N PHE A 119 -10.23 13.81 -9.05
CA PHE A 119 -10.85 12.89 -8.09
C PHE A 119 -11.22 13.61 -6.79
N LEU A 120 -10.31 14.43 -6.24
CA LEU A 120 -10.58 15.21 -5.04
C LEU A 120 -11.68 16.25 -5.26
N GLY A 121 -11.67 16.98 -6.38
CA GLY A 121 -12.73 17.96 -6.69
C GLY A 121 -14.10 17.32 -6.93
N ALA A 122 -14.14 16.14 -7.56
CA ALA A 122 -15.38 15.40 -7.76
C ALA A 122 -15.98 14.86 -6.46
N LEU A 123 -15.16 14.63 -5.42
CA LEU A 123 -15.67 14.28 -4.09
C LEU A 123 -16.47 15.44 -3.49
N ASP A 124 -16.04 16.70 -3.69
CA ASP A 124 -16.84 17.85 -3.22
C ASP A 124 -18.22 17.86 -3.93
N ASP A 125 -18.27 17.63 -5.24
CA ASP A 125 -19.53 17.61 -6.01
C ASP A 125 -20.48 16.44 -5.66
N PHE A 126 -19.94 15.27 -5.28
CA PHE A 126 -20.73 14.06 -5.03
C PHE A 126 -21.52 14.09 -3.71
N TRP A 127 -21.16 14.98 -2.78
CA TRP A 127 -21.73 15.03 -1.43
C TRP A 127 -22.60 16.27 -1.17
N PHE A 128 -22.83 17.12 -2.18
CA PHE A 128 -23.79 18.24 -2.13
C PHE A 128 -25.14 17.96 -2.84
N ILE A 129 -25.41 16.72 -3.26
CA ILE A 129 -26.70 16.29 -3.84
C ILE A 129 -27.49 15.45 -2.83
#